data_AF-A0A8B9JHF2-F1
#
_entry.id   AF-A0A8B9JHF2-F1
#
_cell.length_a   1.000
_cell.length_b   1.000
_cell.length_c   1.000
_cell.angle_alpha   90.00
_cell.angle_beta   90.00
_cell.angle_gamma   90.00
#
_symmetry.space_group_name_H-M   'P 1'
#
loop_
_entity.id
_entity.type
_entity.pdbx_description
1 polymer ?
#
loop_
_entity_poly.entity_id
_entity_poly.type
_entity_poly.pdbx_seq_one_letter_code
_entity_poly.pdbx_strand_id
1 'polypeptide(L)'
;MKKISSTKRETAAAFLKKVAKEFGFNSNGFSVYLNRNKTGEIISQNKTLSLLKIKHGDMLFLFPSSAGPSSETMDTQPHSSTSSSSSSSSSLSRSHSSPQIPEDEIDQYLSKQEGKIYRNRDPQLCRHGPMGKCVHCVPLEPFDEDYLNHLDPPVKHMSFHAYIRKLTGGADKGKFVALENISCKIKSGCEGHLPWPEGICTKCQPSAITLNRQVHKIWQSKLTVNKQKHFIHSYKQESSRERNLCRLASSTHLTLKEYKFGNDITYLARPLPVEYLIIDITTTFPKDPVFTFSSTLRFPIENRDALGETQDFHSLATYLSQCPSSSSSFLNIVSDFHLLIFLVTNEVMPLRDSIGLLLDAVKTSNEELAQTWKKSEQWATIEQLCSTVGGQQAGSLDYAMGGASVPASSSAMWSCLHCTFMNQPGTEHCEMCSLPRS
;
A
#
# COMPACT_ATOMS: atom_id res chain seq x y z
N MET A 1 7.55 -5.11 -28.97
CA MET A 1 6.69 -6.20 -29.48
C MET A 1 7.44 -6.89 -30.61
N LYS A 2 7.63 -8.23 -30.56
CA LYS A 2 8.33 -8.98 -31.61
C LYS A 2 7.40 -10.00 -32.26
N LYS A 3 7.53 -10.22 -33.57
CA LYS A 3 6.78 -11.24 -34.30
C LYS A 3 7.59 -12.53 -34.30
N ILE A 4 6.98 -13.64 -33.88
CA ILE A 4 7.61 -14.96 -33.88
C ILE A 4 6.96 -15.81 -34.97
N SER A 5 7.75 -16.34 -35.90
CA SER A 5 7.26 -17.23 -36.95
C SER A 5 7.02 -18.64 -36.41
N SER A 6 5.81 -19.14 -36.62
CA SER A 6 5.40 -20.46 -36.16
C SER A 6 4.50 -21.18 -37.17
N THR A 7 4.50 -22.52 -37.13
CA THR A 7 3.70 -23.36 -38.03
C THR A 7 2.54 -24.04 -37.28
N LYS A 8 1.44 -24.36 -37.97
CA LYS A 8 0.23 -24.94 -37.35
C LYS A 8 0.46 -26.27 -36.60
N ARG A 9 1.51 -27.00 -36.95
CA ARG A 9 1.91 -28.29 -36.35
C ARG A 9 3.03 -28.15 -35.32
N GLU A 10 3.51 -26.95 -35.06
CA GLU A 10 4.58 -26.71 -34.09
C GLU A 10 4.09 -26.99 -32.67
N THR A 11 4.94 -27.62 -31.85
CA THR A 11 4.66 -27.91 -30.44
C THR A 11 4.90 -26.68 -29.57
N ALA A 12 4.21 -26.59 -28.45
CA ALA A 12 4.41 -25.52 -27.47
C ALA A 12 5.88 -25.45 -26.99
N ALA A 13 6.52 -26.61 -26.79
CA ALA A 13 7.94 -26.67 -26.43
C ALA A 13 8.87 -26.07 -27.50
N ALA A 14 8.63 -26.35 -28.79
CA ALA A 14 9.42 -25.78 -29.88
C ALA A 14 9.18 -24.27 -30.03
N PHE A 15 7.93 -23.83 -29.88
CA PHE A 15 7.56 -22.43 -29.89
C PHE A 15 8.21 -21.63 -28.76
N LEU A 16 8.17 -22.13 -27.52
CA LEU A 16 8.82 -21.48 -26.36
C LEU A 16 10.34 -21.38 -26.54
N LYS A 17 11.00 -22.37 -27.15
CA LYS A 17 12.44 -22.26 -27.48
C LYS A 17 12.74 -21.12 -28.45
N LYS A 18 11.87 -20.87 -29.44
CA LYS A 18 12.01 -19.71 -30.33
C LYS A 18 11.81 -18.39 -29.58
N VAL A 19 10.82 -18.35 -28.69
CA VAL A 19 10.59 -17.18 -27.81
C VAL A 19 11.83 -16.91 -26.96
N ALA A 20 12.40 -17.93 -26.33
CA ALA A 20 13.61 -17.83 -25.52
C ALA A 20 14.78 -17.25 -26.32
N LYS A 21 15.03 -17.80 -27.52
CA LYS A 21 16.08 -17.35 -28.44
C LYS A 21 15.89 -15.91 -28.90
N GLU A 22 14.66 -15.52 -29.20
CA GLU A 22 14.34 -14.21 -29.75
C GLU A 22 14.44 -13.09 -28.70
N PHE A 23 14.20 -13.41 -27.43
CA PHE A 23 14.26 -12.46 -26.32
C PHE A 23 15.49 -12.62 -25.41
N GLY A 24 16.38 -13.57 -25.70
CA GLY A 24 17.63 -13.78 -24.95
C GLY A 24 17.46 -14.43 -23.59
N PHE A 25 16.40 -15.23 -23.38
CA PHE A 25 16.18 -15.94 -22.12
C PHE A 25 16.72 -17.37 -22.15
N ASN A 26 17.17 -17.87 -20.99
CA ASN A 26 17.36 -19.30 -20.76
C ASN A 26 15.99 -20.01 -20.75
N SER A 27 15.94 -21.31 -21.08
CA SER A 27 14.68 -22.06 -21.25
C SER A 27 13.74 -22.07 -20.05
N ASN A 28 14.23 -21.70 -18.85
CA ASN A 28 13.50 -21.70 -17.59
C ASN A 28 13.32 -20.29 -16.97
N GLY A 29 13.73 -19.22 -17.68
CA GLY A 29 13.76 -17.86 -17.13
C GLY A 29 12.54 -16.99 -17.45
N PHE A 30 11.49 -17.54 -18.05
CA PHE A 30 10.34 -16.77 -18.51
C PHE A 30 9.07 -17.62 -18.57
N SER A 31 7.92 -16.97 -18.40
CA SER A 31 6.59 -17.55 -18.64
C SER A 31 5.86 -16.75 -19.72
N VAL A 32 5.09 -17.44 -20.56
CA VAL A 32 4.30 -16.83 -21.64
C VAL A 32 2.82 -17.11 -21.39
N TYR A 33 1.98 -16.08 -21.48
CA TYR A 33 0.54 -16.16 -21.23
C TYR A 33 -0.26 -15.66 -22.43
N LEU A 34 -1.47 -16.21 -22.62
CA LEU A 34 -2.41 -15.69 -23.63
C LEU A 34 -2.96 -14.30 -23.27
N ASN A 35 -3.07 -14.00 -21.97
CA ASN A 35 -3.67 -12.75 -21.51
C ASN A 35 -2.71 -11.93 -20.64
N ARG A 36 -2.87 -10.60 -20.68
CA ARG A 36 -2.07 -9.64 -19.89
C ARG A 36 -2.18 -9.84 -18.37
N ASN A 37 -3.28 -10.42 -17.90
CA ASN A 37 -3.52 -10.71 -16.47
C ASN A 37 -2.88 -12.02 -15.98
N LYS A 38 -1.90 -12.57 -16.71
CA LYS A 38 -1.20 -13.84 -16.39
C LYS A 38 -2.13 -15.06 -16.32
N THR A 39 -3.18 -15.08 -17.15
CA THR A 39 -4.06 -16.26 -17.29
C THR A 39 -3.79 -17.00 -18.59
N GLY A 40 -3.96 -18.33 -18.57
CA GLY A 40 -3.67 -19.19 -19.71
C GLY A 40 -2.16 -19.29 -19.98
N GLU A 41 -1.40 -19.81 -19.02
CA GLU A 41 0.04 -20.03 -19.19
C GLU A 41 0.30 -21.09 -20.26
N ILE A 42 1.23 -20.79 -21.16
CA ILE A 42 1.73 -21.72 -22.17
C ILE A 42 2.88 -22.51 -21.55
N ILE A 43 2.57 -23.70 -21.08
CA ILE A 43 3.56 -24.61 -20.48
C ILE A 43 4.29 -25.36 -21.59
N SER A 44 5.59 -25.61 -21.40
CA SER A 44 6.39 -26.45 -22.29
C SER A 44 5.85 -27.89 -22.30
N GLN A 45 5.01 -28.20 -23.30
CA GLN A 45 4.40 -29.50 -23.52
C GLN A 45 4.51 -29.90 -24.99
N ASN A 46 4.45 -31.20 -25.27
CA ASN A 46 4.43 -31.76 -26.63
C ASN A 46 3.04 -31.66 -27.31
N LYS A 47 2.24 -30.64 -26.97
CA LYS A 47 0.97 -30.34 -27.64
C LYS A 47 1.19 -29.31 -28.73
N THR A 48 0.51 -29.47 -29.87
CA THR A 48 0.57 -28.50 -30.97
C THR A 48 -0.10 -27.18 -30.57
N LEU A 49 0.37 -26.04 -31.10
CA LEU A 49 -0.22 -24.72 -30.84
C LEU A 49 -1.72 -24.63 -31.21
N SER A 50 -2.15 -25.38 -32.25
CA SER A 50 -3.56 -25.48 -32.65
C SER A 50 -4.46 -26.03 -31.52
N LEU A 51 -3.96 -26.97 -30.71
CA LEU A 51 -4.69 -27.54 -29.56
C LEU A 51 -4.74 -26.57 -28.37
N LEU A 52 -3.80 -25.63 -28.30
CA LEU A 52 -3.78 -24.55 -27.31
C LEU A 52 -4.60 -23.33 -27.74
N LYS A 53 -5.35 -23.44 -28.86
CA LYS A 53 -6.18 -22.37 -29.45
C LYS A 53 -5.40 -21.12 -29.85
N ILE A 54 -4.08 -21.20 -30.02
CA ILE A 54 -3.24 -20.08 -30.46
C ILE A 54 -3.31 -19.98 -31.99
N LYS A 55 -3.75 -18.83 -32.49
CA LYS A 55 -3.92 -18.54 -33.91
C LYS A 55 -2.91 -17.51 -34.40
N HIS A 56 -2.76 -17.44 -35.72
CA HIS A 56 -1.96 -16.39 -36.34
C HIS A 56 -2.59 -15.02 -36.05
N GLY A 57 -1.79 -14.10 -35.49
CA GLY A 57 -2.23 -12.75 -35.12
C GLY A 57 -2.52 -12.58 -33.62
N ASP A 58 -2.51 -13.65 -32.83
CA ASP A 58 -2.71 -13.54 -31.38
C ASP A 58 -1.52 -12.83 -30.70
N MET A 59 -1.83 -11.94 -29.75
CA MET A 59 -0.83 -11.30 -28.90
C MET A 59 -0.60 -12.14 -27.65
N LEU A 60 0.65 -12.55 -27.43
CA LEU A 60 1.08 -13.28 -26.24
C LEU A 60 1.90 -12.37 -25.33
N PHE A 61 1.80 -12.59 -24.01
CA PHE A 61 2.43 -11.76 -22.99
C PHE A 61 3.53 -12.55 -22.30
N LEU A 62 4.77 -12.10 -22.44
CA LEU A 62 5.94 -12.69 -21.81
C LEU A 62 6.24 -11.97 -20.49
N PHE A 63 6.53 -12.74 -19.44
CA PHE A 63 7.01 -12.24 -18.16
C PHE A 63 8.32 -12.96 -17.78
N PRO A 64 9.40 -12.23 -17.47
CA PRO A 64 10.61 -12.84 -16.94
C PRO A 64 10.35 -13.39 -15.53
N SER A 65 10.87 -14.59 -15.25
CA SER A 65 10.81 -15.23 -13.93
C SER A 65 12.16 -15.05 -13.23
N SER A 66 12.18 -14.40 -12.07
CA SER A 66 13.36 -14.25 -11.23
C SER A 66 13.60 -15.53 -10.43
N ALA A 67 14.15 -16.58 -11.07
CA ALA A 67 14.63 -17.76 -10.38
C ALA A 67 16.15 -17.82 -10.52
N GLY A 68 16.86 -17.71 -9.39
CA GLY A 68 18.31 -17.89 -9.30
C GLY A 68 18.74 -19.32 -9.67
N PRO A 69 20.03 -19.53 -9.97
CA PRO A 69 20.52 -20.82 -10.44
C PRO A 69 20.48 -21.87 -9.33
N SER A 70 19.88 -23.01 -9.66
CA SER A 70 19.86 -24.24 -8.86
C SER A 70 21.20 -24.96 -9.02
N SER A 71 21.78 -25.48 -7.93
CA SER A 71 22.93 -26.39 -7.99
C SER A 71 22.58 -27.72 -7.31
N GLU A 72 22.47 -28.72 -8.17
CA GLU A 72 23.01 -30.08 -8.13
C GLU A 72 23.05 -30.91 -6.82
N THR A 73 22.53 -32.12 -6.97
CA THR A 73 22.59 -33.30 -6.10
C THR A 73 24.02 -33.83 -5.90
N MET A 74 24.36 -34.22 -4.67
CA MET A 74 25.30 -35.31 -4.41
C MET A 74 24.89 -36.11 -3.17
N ASP A 75 25.08 -37.42 -3.29
CA ASP A 75 24.68 -38.51 -2.42
C ASP A 75 25.92 -38.98 -1.65
N THR A 76 25.89 -39.04 -0.31
CA THR A 76 26.81 -39.90 0.48
C THR A 76 26.29 -40.12 1.91
N GLN A 77 25.97 -41.37 2.22
CA GLN A 77 25.91 -41.96 3.59
C GLN A 77 27.33 -42.30 4.08
N PRO A 78 27.64 -42.43 5.41
CA PRO A 78 27.01 -43.43 6.30
C PRO A 78 26.80 -43.07 7.80
N HIS A 79 25.86 -43.84 8.40
CA HIS A 79 25.73 -44.36 9.78
C HIS A 79 26.16 -43.48 10.99
N SER A 80 25.30 -43.24 11.98
CA SER A 80 25.05 -44.21 13.06
C SER A 80 23.80 -43.88 13.93
N SER A 81 23.23 -44.96 14.45
CA SER A 81 22.07 -45.19 15.32
C SER A 81 21.81 -44.22 16.49
N THR A 82 20.52 -43.98 16.82
CA THR A 82 19.85 -44.48 18.05
C THR A 82 18.32 -44.34 17.94
N SER A 83 17.63 -45.36 18.45
CA SER A 83 16.21 -45.68 18.46
C SER A 83 15.25 -44.67 19.09
N SER A 84 14.04 -44.54 18.53
CA SER A 84 12.78 -44.84 19.27
C SER A 84 11.54 -44.77 18.36
N SER A 85 10.65 -45.70 18.64
CA SER A 85 9.39 -46.06 17.99
C SER A 85 8.28 -45.00 18.11
N SER A 86 7.54 -44.74 17.03
CA SER A 86 6.08 -44.61 17.09
C SER A 86 5.44 -44.66 15.70
N SER A 87 4.29 -45.33 15.68
CA SER A 87 3.42 -45.68 14.56
C SER A 87 2.92 -44.49 13.72
N SER A 88 3.22 -44.49 12.43
CA SER A 88 2.69 -43.57 11.43
C SER A 88 1.40 -44.13 10.80
N SER A 89 0.27 -43.52 11.17
CA SER A 89 -0.97 -43.63 10.38
C SER A 89 -0.94 -42.56 9.29
N SER A 90 -0.90 -43.03 8.05
CA SER A 90 -0.95 -42.24 6.83
C SER A 90 -2.28 -41.50 6.70
N SER A 91 -2.25 -40.16 6.58
CA SER A 91 -3.36 -39.42 6.01
C SER A 91 -2.85 -38.38 5.02
N LEU A 92 -3.35 -38.51 3.78
CA LEU A 92 -2.98 -37.74 2.61
C LEU A 92 -3.28 -36.25 2.81
N SER A 93 -2.25 -35.41 2.86
CA SER A 93 -2.39 -33.97 2.70
C SER A 93 -2.46 -33.64 1.20
N ARG A 94 -3.63 -33.16 0.77
CA ARG A 94 -3.82 -32.58 -0.55
C ARG A 94 -3.03 -31.26 -0.58
N SER A 95 -1.83 -31.30 -1.14
CA SER A 95 -1.01 -30.12 -1.35
C SER A 95 -1.65 -29.26 -2.45
N HIS A 96 -2.50 -28.31 -2.07
CA HIS A 96 -2.70 -27.13 -2.89
C HIS A 96 -1.43 -26.28 -2.74
N SER A 97 -0.53 -26.42 -3.71
CA SER A 97 0.58 -25.51 -3.90
C SER A 97 0.01 -24.14 -4.30
N SER A 98 -0.45 -23.37 -3.32
CA SER A 98 -0.53 -21.94 -3.49
C SER A 98 0.87 -21.44 -3.86
N PRO A 99 1.00 -20.47 -4.78
CA PRO A 99 2.29 -19.81 -4.97
C PRO A 99 2.78 -19.34 -3.61
N GLN A 100 4.01 -19.69 -3.24
CA GLN A 100 4.68 -19.21 -2.04
C GLN A 100 4.90 -17.70 -2.24
N ILE A 101 3.88 -16.91 -1.95
CA ILE A 101 3.96 -15.46 -1.95
C ILE A 101 4.79 -15.10 -0.72
N PRO A 102 5.93 -14.41 -0.87
CA PRO A 102 6.71 -13.96 0.29
C PRO A 102 5.84 -13.06 1.16
N GLU A 103 5.69 -13.44 2.44
CA GLU A 103 5.01 -12.63 3.44
C GLU A 103 5.88 -11.43 3.84
N ASP A 104 5.25 -10.32 4.21
CA ASP A 104 5.97 -9.13 4.70
C ASP A 104 6.73 -9.45 6.00
N GLU A 105 7.85 -8.78 6.23
CA GLU A 105 8.71 -9.00 7.41
C GLU A 105 7.95 -8.82 8.73
N ILE A 106 6.99 -7.88 8.76
CA ILE A 106 6.14 -7.63 9.92
C ILE A 106 5.19 -8.79 10.20
N ASP A 107 4.62 -9.40 9.16
CA ASP A 107 3.70 -10.53 9.30
C ASP A 107 4.45 -11.78 9.77
N GLN A 108 5.67 -11.99 9.27
CA GLN A 108 6.58 -13.04 9.74
C GLN A 108 7.02 -12.85 11.19
N TYR A 109 7.20 -11.60 11.63
CA TYR A 109 7.50 -11.29 13.02
C TYR A 109 6.29 -11.56 13.93
N LEU A 110 5.12 -11.06 13.55
CA LEU A 110 3.88 -11.18 14.33
C LEU A 110 3.35 -12.62 14.39
N SER A 111 3.62 -13.45 13.37
CA SER A 111 3.25 -14.87 13.38
C SER A 111 4.00 -15.66 14.45
N LYS A 112 5.26 -15.31 14.72
CA LYS A 112 6.12 -15.97 15.74
C LYS A 112 5.78 -15.59 17.18
N GLN A 113 5.12 -14.45 17.40
CA GLN A 113 4.69 -14.04 18.73
C GLN A 113 3.55 -14.93 19.23
N GLU A 114 3.36 -15.09 20.55
CA GLU A 114 2.18 -15.82 21.07
C GLU A 114 0.95 -14.91 21.23
N GLY A 115 1.17 -13.66 21.63
CA GLY A 115 0.12 -12.67 21.88
C GLY A 115 -0.70 -12.91 23.16
N LYS A 116 -0.26 -13.79 24.07
CA LYS A 116 -0.97 -14.09 25.31
C LYS A 116 -0.89 -12.93 26.29
N ILE A 117 -2.00 -12.68 26.98
CA ILE A 117 -2.12 -11.63 27.96
C ILE A 117 -1.91 -12.23 29.35
N TYR A 118 -0.73 -12.00 29.92
CA TYR A 118 -0.36 -12.49 31.24
C TYR A 118 -1.03 -11.66 32.33
N ARG A 119 -1.69 -12.35 33.26
CA ARG A 119 -2.35 -11.73 34.41
C ARG A 119 -1.62 -12.06 35.70
N ASN A 120 -1.59 -11.09 36.60
CA ASN A 120 -1.09 -11.31 37.95
C ASN A 120 -2.05 -12.20 38.75
N ARG A 121 -1.52 -12.84 39.79
CA ARG A 121 -2.33 -13.61 40.73
C ARG A 121 -3.30 -12.67 41.45
N ASP A 122 -4.59 -12.96 41.35
CA ASP A 122 -5.62 -12.27 42.12
C ASP A 122 -5.55 -12.69 43.60
N PRO A 123 -5.30 -11.76 44.54
CA PRO A 123 -5.17 -12.09 45.97
C PRO A 123 -6.43 -12.69 46.60
N GLN A 124 -7.62 -12.39 46.06
CA GLN A 124 -8.90 -12.80 46.62
C GLN A 124 -9.45 -14.06 45.95
N LEU A 125 -9.25 -14.21 44.64
CA LEU A 125 -9.82 -15.31 43.85
C LEU A 125 -8.85 -16.49 43.68
N CYS A 126 -7.53 -16.28 43.76
CA CYS A 126 -6.54 -17.34 43.55
C CYS A 126 -6.19 -18.12 44.81
N ARG A 127 -6.77 -19.33 44.95
CA ARG A 127 -6.49 -20.27 46.04
C ARG A 127 -5.44 -21.33 45.67
N HIS A 128 -4.24 -20.88 45.31
CA HIS A 128 -3.11 -21.77 44.99
C HIS A 128 -1.78 -21.15 45.42
N GLY A 129 -0.74 -21.99 45.52
CA GLY A 129 0.63 -21.54 45.80
C GLY A 129 1.26 -20.72 44.65
N PRO A 130 2.50 -20.22 44.82
CA PRO A 130 3.15 -19.30 43.89
C PRO A 130 3.31 -19.81 42.46
N MET A 131 3.50 -21.13 42.29
CA MET A 131 3.67 -21.76 40.98
C MET A 131 2.37 -22.34 40.40
N GLY A 132 1.27 -22.29 41.16
CA GLY A 132 -0.03 -22.72 40.68
C GLY A 132 -0.63 -21.72 39.69
N LYS A 133 -1.48 -22.20 38.79
CA LYS A 133 -2.32 -21.36 37.92
C LYS A 133 -3.78 -21.82 38.05
N CYS A 134 -4.71 -20.88 38.04
CA CYS A 134 -6.15 -21.12 37.99
C CYS A 134 -6.80 -20.25 36.92
N VAL A 135 -8.12 -20.36 36.76
CA VAL A 135 -8.91 -19.58 35.79
C VAL A 135 -8.77 -18.07 35.94
N HIS A 136 -8.39 -17.57 37.12
CA HIS A 136 -8.23 -16.13 37.39
C HIS A 136 -6.82 -15.58 37.07
N CYS A 137 -5.82 -16.44 36.89
CA CYS A 137 -4.43 -16.01 36.63
C CYS A 137 -3.77 -16.73 35.44
N VAL A 138 -4.46 -17.68 34.81
CA VAL A 138 -4.03 -18.23 33.52
C VAL A 138 -3.98 -17.10 32.48
N PRO A 139 -2.96 -17.07 31.62
CA PRO A 139 -2.89 -16.09 30.53
C PRO A 139 -4.12 -16.19 29.63
N LEU A 140 -4.65 -15.04 29.23
CA LEU A 140 -5.77 -14.96 28.31
C LEU A 140 -5.27 -15.01 26.86
N GLU A 141 -6.13 -15.50 25.99
CA GLU A 141 -5.88 -15.49 24.55
C GLU A 141 -6.11 -14.06 24.00
N PRO A 142 -5.39 -13.64 22.94
CA PRO A 142 -5.51 -12.29 22.37
C PRO A 142 -6.89 -11.97 21.76
N PHE A 143 -7.76 -12.97 21.60
CA PHE A 143 -9.11 -12.86 21.06
C PHE A 143 -10.20 -13.07 22.12
N ASP A 144 -9.84 -13.04 23.41
CA ASP A 144 -10.77 -13.14 24.53
C ASP A 144 -11.74 -11.94 24.55
N GLU A 145 -13.03 -12.22 24.34
CA GLU A 145 -14.05 -11.19 24.13
C GLU A 145 -14.30 -10.38 25.41
N ASP A 146 -14.27 -11.04 26.56
CA ASP A 146 -14.43 -10.36 27.85
C ASP A 146 -13.28 -9.38 28.08
N TYR A 147 -12.03 -9.81 27.88
CA TYR A 147 -10.88 -8.92 28.01
C TYR A 147 -10.99 -7.71 27.07
N LEU A 148 -11.28 -7.92 25.79
CA LEU A 148 -11.36 -6.84 24.79
C LEU A 148 -12.47 -5.83 25.11
N ASN A 149 -13.60 -6.29 25.66
CA ASN A 149 -14.73 -5.45 26.04
C ASN A 149 -14.49 -4.62 27.31
N HIS A 150 -13.63 -5.10 28.23
CA HIS A 150 -13.31 -4.40 29.49
C HIS A 150 -12.17 -3.39 29.37
N LEU A 151 -11.49 -3.32 28.21
CA LEU A 151 -10.48 -2.29 27.96
C LEU A 151 -11.12 -0.89 27.89
N ASP A 152 -10.33 0.14 28.22
CA ASP A 152 -10.75 1.54 28.08
C ASP A 152 -9.88 2.26 27.03
N PRO A 153 -10.41 2.57 25.83
CA PRO A 153 -11.74 2.23 25.34
C PRO A 153 -11.87 0.75 24.90
N PRO A 154 -13.10 0.19 24.86
CA PRO A 154 -13.32 -1.19 24.44
C PRO A 154 -12.84 -1.47 23.02
N VAL A 155 -12.15 -2.59 22.83
CA VAL A 155 -11.64 -3.00 21.53
C VAL A 155 -12.73 -3.76 20.77
N LYS A 156 -13.45 -3.04 19.90
CA LYS A 156 -14.55 -3.59 19.09
C LYS A 156 -14.12 -4.67 18.08
N HIS A 157 -12.85 -4.63 17.64
CA HIS A 157 -12.33 -5.49 16.57
C HIS A 157 -10.95 -6.02 16.94
N MET A 158 -10.81 -7.35 16.99
CA MET A 158 -9.51 -7.97 17.24
C MET A 158 -8.54 -7.76 16.07
N SER A 159 -7.25 -7.93 16.30
CA SER A 159 -6.27 -7.89 15.20
C SER A 159 -6.45 -9.09 14.29
N PHE A 160 -6.07 -8.94 13.02
CA PHE A 160 -6.12 -10.04 12.07
C PHE A 160 -5.30 -11.24 12.55
N HIS A 161 -4.10 -11.04 13.12
CA HIS A 161 -3.32 -12.13 13.69
C HIS A 161 -4.00 -12.81 14.89
N ALA A 162 -4.73 -12.09 15.74
CA ALA A 162 -5.54 -12.69 16.81
C ALA A 162 -6.69 -13.52 16.23
N TYR A 163 -7.31 -13.04 15.14
CA TYR A 163 -8.36 -13.77 14.43
C TYR A 163 -7.83 -15.05 13.77
N ILE A 164 -6.66 -15.00 13.14
CA ILE A 164 -6.00 -16.22 12.61
C ILE A 164 -5.76 -17.21 13.74
N ARG A 165 -5.24 -16.78 14.89
CA ARG A 165 -5.04 -17.65 16.06
C ARG A 165 -6.35 -18.25 16.59
N LYS A 166 -7.45 -17.49 16.58
CA LYS A 166 -8.79 -17.98 16.95
C LYS A 166 -9.23 -19.11 16.01
N LEU A 167 -9.00 -18.96 14.71
CA LEU A 167 -9.35 -19.96 13.71
C LEU A 167 -8.43 -21.19 13.77
N THR A 168 -7.13 -20.98 13.94
CA THR A 168 -6.13 -22.06 13.99
C THR A 168 -5.96 -22.68 15.39
N GLY A 169 -6.71 -22.18 16.38
CA GLY A 169 -6.71 -22.70 17.74
C GLY A 169 -7.42 -24.06 17.84
N GLY A 170 -7.20 -24.76 18.95
CA GLY A 170 -7.85 -26.05 19.23
C GLY A 170 -7.14 -27.27 18.64
N ALA A 171 -7.80 -28.42 18.74
CA ALA A 171 -7.20 -29.73 18.42
C ALA A 171 -6.85 -29.87 16.92
N ASP A 172 -7.61 -29.22 16.05
CA ASP A 172 -7.46 -29.34 14.59
C ASP A 172 -6.37 -28.43 14.02
N LYS A 173 -5.77 -27.54 14.83
CA LYS A 173 -4.69 -26.62 14.44
C LYS A 173 -4.91 -25.91 13.09
N GLY A 174 -6.16 -25.55 12.80
CA GLY A 174 -6.52 -24.87 11.55
C GLY A 174 -6.56 -25.75 10.30
N LYS A 175 -6.58 -27.09 10.42
CA LYS A 175 -6.64 -28.04 9.30
C LYS A 175 -7.78 -27.78 8.30
N PHE A 176 -8.88 -27.18 8.77
CA PHE A 176 -10.06 -26.86 7.97
C PHE A 176 -10.25 -25.35 7.75
N VAL A 177 -9.30 -24.53 8.18
CA VAL A 177 -9.38 -23.08 8.04
C VAL A 177 -8.89 -22.70 6.65
N ALA A 178 -9.80 -22.21 5.82
CA ALA A 178 -9.49 -21.59 4.54
C ALA A 178 -9.82 -20.10 4.62
N LEU A 179 -8.80 -19.25 4.50
CA LEU A 179 -8.97 -17.80 4.36
C LEU A 179 -9.26 -17.50 2.89
N GLU A 180 -10.52 -17.57 2.51
CA GLU A 180 -10.94 -17.32 1.14
C GLU A 180 -11.49 -15.89 0.98
N ASN A 181 -11.09 -15.22 -0.10
CA ASN A 181 -11.69 -13.95 -0.46
C ASN A 181 -13.12 -14.17 -0.96
N ILE A 182 -14.07 -13.43 -0.38
CA ILE A 182 -15.45 -13.44 -0.84
C ILE A 182 -15.49 -12.92 -2.28
N SER A 183 -15.95 -13.76 -3.21
CA SER A 183 -16.08 -13.39 -4.62
C SER A 183 -17.55 -13.33 -5.01
N CYS A 184 -18.03 -12.11 -5.27
CA CYS A 184 -19.36 -11.86 -5.84
C CYS A 184 -19.35 -11.88 -7.38
N LYS A 185 -18.24 -12.28 -8.00
CA LYS A 185 -18.11 -12.33 -9.46
C LYS A 185 -18.75 -13.59 -10.01
N ILE A 186 -19.36 -13.46 -11.18
CA ILE A 186 -19.84 -14.62 -11.95
C ILE A 186 -18.62 -15.48 -12.29
N LYS A 187 -18.73 -16.79 -12.03
CA LYS A 187 -17.66 -17.74 -12.35
C LYS A 187 -17.52 -17.84 -13.87
N SER A 188 -16.31 -17.62 -14.40
CA SER A 188 -16.00 -17.77 -15.81
C SER A 188 -15.67 -19.23 -16.16
N GLY A 189 -15.79 -19.59 -17.45
CA GLY A 189 -15.40 -20.92 -17.94
C GLY A 189 -16.48 -22.01 -17.83
N CYS A 190 -17.75 -21.65 -17.78
CA CYS A 190 -18.83 -22.63 -17.89
C CYS A 190 -18.99 -23.10 -19.34
N GLU A 191 -19.03 -24.41 -19.55
CA GLU A 191 -19.29 -25.00 -20.88
C GLU A 191 -20.80 -25.19 -21.15
N GLY A 192 -21.65 -25.02 -20.13
CA GLY A 192 -23.10 -25.27 -20.20
C GLY A 192 -23.97 -24.08 -20.62
N HIS A 193 -23.36 -22.91 -20.87
CA HIS A 193 -24.06 -21.73 -21.38
C HIS A 193 -23.08 -20.85 -22.17
N LEU A 194 -23.63 -19.94 -23.00
CA LEU A 194 -22.83 -18.92 -23.67
C LEU A 194 -22.11 -18.03 -22.63
N PRO A 195 -20.92 -17.48 -22.95
CA PRO A 195 -20.22 -16.58 -22.06
C PRO A 195 -21.12 -15.41 -21.59
N TRP A 196 -20.94 -14.98 -20.33
CA TRP A 196 -21.59 -13.77 -19.85
C TRP A 196 -21.23 -12.58 -20.76
N PRO A 197 -22.18 -11.74 -21.21
CA PRO A 197 -23.57 -11.58 -20.72
C PRO A 197 -24.65 -12.41 -21.41
N GLU A 198 -24.31 -13.27 -22.37
CA GLU A 198 -25.26 -13.96 -23.25
C GLU A 198 -25.89 -15.20 -22.58
N GLY A 199 -25.31 -15.70 -21.49
CA GLY A 199 -25.86 -16.81 -20.72
C GLY A 199 -25.33 -16.88 -19.28
N ILE A 200 -26.16 -17.41 -18.37
CA ILE A 200 -25.79 -17.71 -16.99
C ILE A 200 -26.56 -18.94 -16.49
N CYS A 201 -25.90 -19.78 -15.69
CA CYS A 201 -26.55 -20.88 -14.96
C CYS A 201 -26.43 -20.69 -13.43
N THR A 202 -27.21 -21.45 -12.67
CA THR A 202 -27.19 -21.43 -11.19
C THR A 202 -25.83 -21.75 -10.59
N LYS A 203 -24.99 -22.54 -11.28
CA LYS A 203 -23.62 -22.86 -10.84
C LYS A 203 -22.63 -21.70 -11.03
N CYS A 204 -22.95 -20.78 -11.94
CA CYS A 204 -22.12 -19.63 -12.28
C CYS A 204 -22.56 -18.35 -11.58
N GLN A 205 -23.83 -18.29 -11.17
CA GLN A 205 -24.34 -17.23 -10.34
C GLN A 205 -23.59 -17.22 -8.98
N PRO A 206 -23.15 -16.04 -8.51
CA PRO A 206 -22.59 -15.94 -7.17
C PRO A 206 -23.64 -16.32 -6.13
N SER A 207 -23.21 -16.99 -5.05
CA SER A 207 -24.09 -17.31 -3.93
C SER A 207 -24.68 -16.03 -3.31
N ALA A 208 -25.87 -16.15 -2.72
CA ALA A 208 -26.39 -15.10 -1.85
C ALA A 208 -25.39 -14.83 -0.71
N ILE A 209 -25.24 -13.57 -0.33
CA ILE A 209 -24.25 -13.15 0.65
C ILE A 209 -24.98 -12.59 1.86
N THR A 210 -24.68 -13.16 3.02
CA THR A 210 -25.07 -12.60 4.31
C THR A 210 -23.92 -11.78 4.84
N LEU A 211 -24.14 -10.47 4.97
CA LEU A 211 -23.19 -9.55 5.59
C LEU A 211 -23.33 -9.65 7.11
N ASN A 212 -22.25 -10.13 7.73
CA ASN A 212 -22.07 -10.07 9.17
C ASN A 212 -21.16 -8.89 9.50
N ARG A 213 -21.28 -8.33 10.71
CA ARG A 213 -20.29 -7.36 11.19
C ARG A 213 -18.92 -8.04 11.23
N GLN A 214 -17.96 -7.42 10.57
CA GLN A 214 -16.60 -7.93 10.55
C GLN A 214 -16.02 -7.87 11.98
N VAL A 215 -15.45 -8.97 12.46
CA VAL A 215 -14.99 -9.11 13.87
C VAL A 215 -13.52 -8.75 14.06
N HIS A 216 -12.77 -8.60 12.98
CA HIS A 216 -11.34 -8.36 12.97
C HIS A 216 -10.97 -7.22 12.03
N LYS A 217 -9.82 -6.59 12.26
CA LYS A 217 -9.25 -5.60 11.34
C LYS A 217 -7.78 -5.87 11.07
N ILE A 218 -7.36 -5.58 9.84
CA ILE A 218 -5.97 -5.74 9.40
C ILE A 218 -5.08 -4.76 10.16
N TRP A 219 -5.47 -3.47 10.17
CA TRP A 219 -4.74 -2.41 10.86
C TRP A 219 -5.44 -1.99 12.14
N GLN A 220 -4.71 -2.01 13.26
CA GLN A 220 -5.28 -1.64 14.57
C GLN A 220 -5.38 -0.13 14.75
N SER A 221 -4.32 0.59 14.41
CA SER A 221 -4.24 2.04 14.53
C SER A 221 -3.46 2.63 13.37
N LYS A 222 -3.70 3.92 13.13
CA LYS A 222 -2.92 4.75 12.21
C LYS A 222 -2.19 5.81 13.01
N LEU A 223 -0.86 5.77 13.00
CA LEU A 223 -0.05 6.86 13.55
C LEU A 223 0.26 7.86 12.45
N THR A 224 -0.08 9.12 12.68
CA THR A 224 0.28 10.21 11.76
C THR A 224 1.38 11.03 12.41
N VAL A 225 2.55 11.11 11.78
CA VAL A 225 3.71 11.80 12.37
C VAL A 225 3.59 13.33 12.23
N ASN A 226 2.87 13.83 11.22
CA ASN A 226 2.65 15.26 11.00
C ASN A 226 1.16 15.65 11.08
N LYS A 227 0.85 16.85 11.57
CA LYS A 227 -0.51 17.40 11.41
C LYS A 227 -0.75 17.60 9.91
N GLN A 228 -1.84 17.06 9.37
CA GLN A 228 -2.18 17.10 7.93
C GLN A 228 -2.52 18.51 7.39
N LYS A 229 -1.92 19.59 7.94
CA LYS A 229 -2.14 20.99 7.57
C LYS A 229 -1.94 21.22 6.06
N HIS A 230 -0.97 20.53 5.45
CA HIS A 230 -0.60 20.69 4.04
C HIS A 230 -1.58 20.09 3.03
N PHE A 231 -2.33 19.05 3.44
CA PHE A 231 -3.35 18.41 2.61
C PHE A 231 -4.65 19.23 2.62
N ILE A 232 -5.00 19.79 3.79
CA ILE A 232 -6.23 20.57 3.99
C ILE A 232 -6.25 21.86 3.15
N HIS A 233 -5.09 22.48 2.88
CA HIS A 233 -5.02 23.71 2.08
C HIS A 233 -5.50 23.53 0.63
N SER A 234 -5.14 22.41 0.00
CA SER A 234 -5.57 22.09 -1.38
C SER A 234 -7.05 21.73 -1.46
N TYR A 235 -7.58 21.01 -0.47
CA TYR A 235 -9.00 20.66 -0.43
C TYR A 235 -9.92 21.90 -0.35
N LYS A 236 -9.47 22.99 0.28
CA LYS A 236 -10.23 24.25 0.33
C LYS A 236 -10.32 24.99 -1.01
N GLN A 237 -9.43 24.68 -1.97
CA GLN A 237 -9.36 25.38 -3.27
C GLN A 237 -10.02 24.59 -4.41
N GLU A 238 -10.16 23.26 -4.29
CA GLU A 238 -10.56 22.35 -5.38
C GLU A 238 -12.04 21.89 -5.32
N SER A 239 -12.89 22.43 -4.44
CA SER A 239 -14.25 21.87 -4.22
C SER A 239 -15.25 22.19 -5.34
N SER A 240 -15.02 21.68 -6.55
CA SER A 240 -16.01 21.58 -7.63
C SER A 240 -15.46 20.67 -8.73
N ARG A 241 -15.61 19.34 -8.58
CA ARG A 241 -15.87 18.37 -9.67
C ARG A 241 -15.75 16.93 -9.17
N GLU A 242 -16.88 16.31 -8.85
CA GLU A 242 -17.00 14.86 -9.04
C GLU A 242 -18.29 14.55 -9.81
N ARG A 243 -18.11 13.81 -10.92
CA ARG A 243 -19.18 13.21 -11.70
C ARG A 243 -19.30 11.76 -11.29
N ASN A 244 -20.46 11.40 -10.74
CA ASN A 244 -20.80 10.03 -10.36
C ASN A 244 -20.90 9.12 -11.60
N LEU A 245 -20.15 8.02 -11.60
CA LEU A 245 -20.38 6.87 -12.48
C LEU A 245 -20.91 5.72 -11.62
N CYS A 246 -22.23 5.68 -11.40
CA CYS A 246 -22.88 4.52 -10.82
C CYS A 246 -22.95 3.40 -11.87
N ARG A 247 -22.19 2.32 -11.68
CA ARG A 247 -22.45 1.05 -12.36
C ARG A 247 -23.54 0.30 -11.60
N LEU A 248 -24.59 -0.15 -12.30
CA LEU A 248 -25.60 -1.04 -11.74
C LEU A 248 -24.93 -2.32 -11.21
N ALA A 249 -25.09 -2.58 -9.92
CA ALA A 249 -24.75 -3.87 -9.32
C ALA A 249 -25.79 -4.91 -9.76
N SER A 250 -25.31 -6.02 -10.33
CA SER A 250 -26.14 -7.20 -10.60
C SER A 250 -26.72 -7.75 -9.29
N SER A 251 -27.94 -8.28 -9.36
CA SER A 251 -28.82 -8.64 -8.24
C SER A 251 -28.30 -9.83 -7.43
N THR A 252 -27.21 -9.67 -6.69
CA THR A 252 -26.91 -10.56 -5.55
C THR A 252 -27.90 -10.26 -4.43
N HIS A 253 -28.67 -11.27 -4.00
CA HIS A 253 -29.45 -11.17 -2.77
C HIS A 253 -28.50 -10.99 -1.60
N LEU A 254 -28.44 -9.76 -1.10
CA LEU A 254 -27.69 -9.38 0.09
C LEU A 254 -28.63 -9.37 1.29
N THR A 255 -28.23 -10.06 2.34
CA THR A 255 -28.90 -10.02 3.64
C THR A 255 -27.95 -9.49 4.71
N LEU A 256 -28.50 -8.88 5.76
CA LEU A 256 -27.77 -8.40 6.92
C LEU A 256 -28.11 -9.27 8.11
N LYS A 257 -27.11 -9.59 8.94
CA LYS A 257 -27.32 -10.28 10.21
C LYS A 257 -27.11 -9.31 11.37
N GLU A 258 -28.14 -9.13 12.19
CA GLU A 258 -28.10 -8.29 13.38
C GLU A 258 -28.41 -9.10 14.64
N TYR A 259 -27.62 -8.90 15.69
CA TYR A 259 -27.90 -9.47 16.98
C TYR A 259 -28.81 -8.54 17.77
N LYS A 260 -30.08 -8.92 17.95
CA LYS A 260 -31.09 -8.16 18.71
C LYS A 260 -31.81 -9.10 19.67
N PHE A 261 -31.99 -8.65 20.91
CA PHE A 261 -32.72 -9.40 21.95
C PHE A 261 -32.20 -10.83 22.20
N GLY A 262 -30.88 -11.05 22.09
CA GLY A 262 -30.27 -12.37 22.30
C GLY A 262 -30.36 -13.31 21.10
N ASN A 263 -30.89 -12.86 19.96
CA ASN A 263 -31.06 -13.67 18.76
C ASN A 263 -30.48 -12.97 17.52
N ASP A 264 -30.05 -13.81 16.58
CA ASP A 264 -29.62 -13.39 15.25
C ASP A 264 -30.82 -13.19 14.33
N ILE A 265 -31.06 -11.96 13.89
CA ILE A 265 -32.14 -11.62 12.96
C ILE A 265 -31.54 -11.27 11.60
N THR A 266 -32.10 -11.87 10.54
CA THR A 266 -31.65 -11.66 9.15
C THR A 266 -32.62 -10.74 8.41
N TYR A 267 -32.11 -9.66 7.84
CA TYR A 267 -32.89 -8.66 7.08
C TYR A 267 -32.39 -8.55 5.64
N LEU A 268 -33.22 -8.05 4.73
CA LEU A 268 -32.82 -7.73 3.36
C LEU A 268 -31.95 -6.47 3.35
N ALA A 269 -30.76 -6.51 2.74
CA ALA A 269 -29.80 -5.40 2.74
C ALA A 269 -30.12 -4.31 1.69
N ARG A 270 -31.40 -3.94 1.54
CA ARG A 270 -31.84 -2.93 0.56
C ARG A 270 -32.57 -1.78 1.25
N PRO A 271 -32.07 -0.53 1.17
CA PRO A 271 -30.77 -0.13 0.62
C PRO A 271 -29.59 -0.68 1.46
N LEU A 272 -28.42 -0.88 0.85
CA LEU A 272 -27.27 -1.47 1.52
C LEU A 272 -26.67 -0.48 2.54
N PRO A 273 -26.67 -0.79 3.85
CA PRO A 273 -26.11 0.11 4.84
C PRO A 273 -24.58 0.09 4.78
N VAL A 274 -23.98 1.26 4.52
CA VAL A 274 -22.52 1.42 4.35
C VAL A 274 -21.74 1.05 5.61
N GLU A 275 -22.35 1.18 6.79
CA GLU A 275 -21.75 0.84 8.09
C GLU A 275 -21.31 -0.63 8.24
N TYR A 276 -21.88 -1.55 7.44
CA TYR A 276 -21.45 -2.97 7.41
C TYR A 276 -20.21 -3.19 6.54
N LEU A 277 -19.80 -2.19 5.77
CA LEU A 277 -18.69 -2.26 4.81
C LEU A 277 -17.46 -1.49 5.29
N ILE A 278 -17.56 -0.76 6.40
CA ILE A 278 -16.49 0.08 6.94
C ILE A 278 -16.17 -0.33 8.37
N ILE A 279 -14.91 -0.17 8.74
CA ILE A 279 -14.43 -0.39 10.11
C ILE A 279 -13.65 0.86 10.54
N ASP A 280 -13.91 1.30 11.76
CA ASP A 280 -13.19 2.43 12.36
C ASP A 280 -11.76 2.04 12.76
N ILE A 281 -10.80 2.87 12.33
CA ILE A 281 -9.40 2.76 12.73
C ILE A 281 -9.04 3.97 13.59
N THR A 282 -8.60 3.70 14.82
CA THR A 282 -8.13 4.75 15.73
C THR A 282 -6.92 5.44 15.14
N THR A 283 -6.97 6.77 15.04
CA THR A 283 -5.85 7.59 14.56
C THR A 283 -5.23 8.35 15.72
N THR A 284 -3.91 8.30 15.86
CA THR A 284 -3.18 8.98 16.93
C THR A 284 -1.91 9.65 16.40
N PHE A 285 -1.30 10.48 17.25
CA PHE A 285 0.01 11.06 17.01
C PHE A 285 1.04 10.33 17.90
N PRO A 286 2.27 10.10 17.42
CA PRO A 286 3.34 9.58 18.27
C PRO A 286 3.62 10.57 19.41
N LYS A 287 3.93 10.04 20.60
CA LYS A 287 4.34 10.85 21.75
C LYS A 287 5.60 11.66 21.44
N ASP A 288 6.59 10.97 20.88
CA ASP A 288 7.86 11.53 20.44
C ASP A 288 7.97 11.34 18.91
N PRO A 289 7.64 12.36 18.09
CA PRO A 289 7.60 12.22 16.64
C PRO A 289 9.01 12.13 16.06
N VAL A 290 9.25 11.06 15.29
CA VAL A 290 10.47 10.89 14.48
C VAL A 290 10.09 10.99 13.02
N PHE A 291 10.68 11.95 12.31
CA PHE A 291 10.38 12.23 10.91
C PHE A 291 11.49 11.71 10.00
N THR A 292 11.12 10.92 8.98
CA THR A 292 12.05 10.55 7.90
C THR A 292 12.29 11.73 6.95
N PHE A 293 11.26 12.54 6.70
CA PHE A 293 11.35 13.76 5.90
C PHE A 293 11.27 14.97 6.83
N SER A 294 12.38 15.67 6.95
CA SER A 294 12.57 16.76 7.92
C SER A 294 12.82 18.11 7.26
N SER A 295 12.65 18.21 5.93
CA SER A 295 12.92 19.44 5.20
C SER A 295 12.18 20.65 5.77
N THR A 296 12.91 21.72 6.04
CA THR A 296 12.35 23.00 6.50
C THR A 296 11.79 23.85 5.36
N LEU A 297 12.26 23.61 4.12
CA LEU A 297 11.80 24.29 2.92
C LEU A 297 10.75 23.44 2.21
N ARG A 298 9.78 24.07 1.55
CA ARG A 298 8.69 23.37 0.86
C ARG A 298 8.91 23.35 -0.65
N PHE A 299 9.09 22.16 -1.21
CA PHE A 299 9.03 21.98 -2.65
C PHE A 299 7.55 21.96 -3.12
N PRO A 300 7.21 22.50 -4.32
CA PRO A 300 5.84 22.44 -4.85
C PRO A 300 5.32 21.00 -4.90
N ILE A 301 4.05 20.78 -4.53
CA ILE A 301 3.46 19.44 -4.51
C ILE A 301 3.00 19.06 -5.92
N GLU A 302 3.20 17.81 -6.32
CA GLU A 302 2.80 17.29 -7.62
C GLU A 302 1.28 17.37 -7.85
N ASN A 303 0.88 17.43 -9.12
CA ASN A 303 -0.53 17.48 -9.57
C ASN A 303 -1.31 18.70 -9.03
N ARG A 304 -0.65 19.85 -8.88
CA ARG A 304 -1.28 21.11 -8.42
C ARG A 304 -1.09 22.28 -9.37
N ASP A 305 -0.91 22.01 -10.67
CA ASP A 305 -0.76 23.04 -11.70
C ASP A 305 -1.95 24.01 -11.73
N ALA A 306 -3.16 23.52 -11.44
CA ALA A 306 -4.38 24.33 -11.34
C ALA A 306 -4.32 25.39 -10.22
N LEU A 307 -3.47 25.18 -9.21
CA LEU A 307 -3.24 26.08 -8.09
C LEU A 307 -1.96 26.93 -8.28
N GLY A 308 -1.28 26.81 -9.42
CA GLY A 308 -0.01 27.49 -9.70
C GLY A 308 1.21 26.87 -9.02
N GLU A 309 1.07 25.71 -8.37
CA GLU A 309 2.19 24.91 -7.85
C GLU A 309 2.68 23.97 -8.97
N THR A 310 3.61 24.45 -9.82
CA THR A 310 4.21 23.64 -10.90
C THR A 310 5.55 23.05 -10.47
N GLN A 311 5.81 21.80 -10.85
CA GLN A 311 7.10 21.15 -10.64
C GLN A 311 7.92 21.19 -11.93
N ASP A 312 8.83 22.16 -12.04
CA ASP A 312 9.79 22.29 -13.14
C ASP A 312 11.19 22.68 -12.62
N PHE A 313 12.17 22.79 -13.52
CA PHE A 313 13.52 23.21 -13.16
C PHE A 313 13.61 24.66 -12.67
N HIS A 314 12.62 25.51 -12.99
CA HIS A 314 12.55 26.88 -12.48
C HIS A 314 12.18 26.87 -10.99
N SER A 315 11.14 26.12 -10.63
CA SER A 315 10.73 25.83 -9.26
C SER A 315 11.84 25.16 -8.46
N LEU A 316 12.57 24.21 -9.07
CA LEU A 316 13.74 23.59 -8.43
C LEU A 316 14.88 24.58 -8.19
N ALA A 317 15.24 25.42 -9.16
CA ALA A 317 16.27 26.44 -9.00
C ALA A 317 15.90 27.43 -7.88
N THR A 318 14.62 27.83 -7.84
CA THR A 318 14.07 28.70 -6.80
C THR A 318 14.07 28.04 -5.42
N TYR A 319 13.75 26.75 -5.36
CA TYR A 319 13.81 25.97 -4.11
C TYR A 319 15.23 25.84 -3.57
N LEU A 320 16.20 25.54 -4.45
CA LEU A 320 17.61 25.43 -4.08
C LEU A 320 18.23 26.77 -3.70
N SER A 321 17.75 27.90 -4.23
CA SER A 321 18.26 29.23 -3.91
C SER A 321 17.73 29.82 -2.60
N GLN A 322 16.61 29.32 -2.07
CA GLN A 322 16.04 29.73 -0.78
C GLN A 322 16.83 29.26 0.45
N CYS A 323 18.02 28.70 0.25
CA CYS A 323 18.86 28.19 1.33
C CYS A 323 19.49 29.34 2.15
N PRO A 324 19.25 29.41 3.47
CA PRO A 324 19.97 30.33 4.33
C PRO A 324 21.45 29.92 4.38
N SER A 325 22.33 30.83 3.97
CA SER A 325 23.77 30.62 3.71
C SER A 325 24.65 30.31 4.93
N SER A 326 24.15 29.66 5.99
CA SER A 326 24.97 29.38 7.18
C SER A 326 24.56 28.21 8.08
N SER A 327 23.52 27.42 7.80
CA SER A 327 23.17 26.28 8.67
C SER A 327 22.27 25.18 8.10
N SER A 328 21.77 25.29 6.86
CA SER A 328 21.00 24.20 6.25
C SER A 328 21.95 23.20 5.58
N SER A 329 22.10 22.01 6.17
CA SER A 329 22.81 20.91 5.50
C SER A 329 22.09 20.55 4.20
N PHE A 330 22.84 20.18 3.16
CA PHE A 330 22.29 19.65 1.92
C PHE A 330 21.28 18.52 2.18
N LEU A 331 21.53 17.72 3.22
CA LEU A 331 20.64 16.66 3.66
C LEU A 331 19.23 17.17 4.03
N ASN A 332 19.12 18.32 4.69
CA ASN A 332 17.84 18.91 5.07
C ASN A 332 17.00 19.23 3.82
N ILE A 333 17.63 19.84 2.81
CA ILE A 333 17.00 20.24 1.55
C ILE A 333 16.46 19.00 0.80
N VAL A 334 17.29 17.97 0.64
CA VAL A 334 16.90 16.75 -0.08
C VAL A 334 15.99 15.82 0.73
N SER A 335 15.78 16.10 2.02
CA SER A 335 14.83 15.39 2.88
C SER A 335 13.38 15.86 2.70
N ASP A 336 13.03 16.32 1.48
CA ASP A 336 11.66 16.65 1.06
C ASP A 336 11.13 15.52 0.16
N PHE A 337 9.98 14.96 0.52
CA PHE A 337 9.37 13.85 -0.21
C PHE A 337 8.96 14.23 -1.65
N HIS A 338 8.40 15.43 -1.85
CA HIS A 338 7.92 15.88 -3.15
C HIS A 338 9.09 16.16 -4.10
N LEU A 339 10.19 16.68 -3.57
CA LEU A 339 11.44 16.80 -4.33
C LEU A 339 11.96 15.43 -4.78
N LEU A 340 12.02 14.44 -3.87
CA LEU A 340 12.49 13.09 -4.22
C LEU A 340 11.60 12.43 -5.28
N ILE A 341 10.28 12.61 -5.20
CA ILE A 341 9.35 12.15 -6.24
C ILE A 341 9.66 12.85 -7.57
N PHE A 342 9.79 14.17 -7.58
CA PHE A 342 10.14 14.92 -8.78
C PHE A 342 11.43 14.42 -9.42
N LEU A 343 12.49 14.16 -8.64
CA LEU A 343 13.75 13.62 -9.16
C LEU A 343 13.62 12.25 -9.84
N VAL A 344 12.65 11.42 -9.40
CA VAL A 344 12.42 10.07 -9.97
C VAL A 344 11.44 10.09 -11.14
N THR A 345 10.47 10.99 -11.13
CA THR A 345 9.40 11.04 -12.14
C THR A 345 9.69 12.01 -13.27
N ASN A 346 10.64 12.93 -13.11
CA ASN A 346 10.99 13.90 -14.14
C ASN A 346 11.52 13.20 -15.41
N GLU A 347 10.83 13.40 -16.52
CA GLU A 347 11.14 12.74 -17.80
C GLU A 347 12.39 13.31 -18.48
N VAL A 348 12.77 14.55 -18.14
CA VAL A 348 13.96 15.22 -18.71
C VAL A 348 15.24 14.53 -18.25
N MET A 349 15.26 14.02 -17.01
CA MET A 349 16.39 13.30 -16.44
C MET A 349 15.89 12.24 -15.45
N PRO A 350 15.62 11.01 -15.92
CA PRO A 350 15.12 9.95 -15.06
C PRO A 350 16.23 9.44 -14.14
N LEU A 351 16.22 9.84 -12.87
CA LEU A 351 17.21 9.39 -11.87
C LEU A 351 16.80 8.13 -11.12
N ARG A 352 15.73 7.46 -11.55
CA ARG A 352 15.15 6.27 -10.90
C ARG A 352 16.20 5.23 -10.52
N ASP A 353 17.14 4.94 -11.40
CA ASP A 353 18.11 3.86 -11.20
C ASP A 353 19.35 4.31 -10.39
N SER A 354 19.64 5.61 -10.37
CA SER A 354 20.81 6.19 -9.68
C SER A 354 20.50 6.78 -8.31
N ILE A 355 19.24 7.13 -8.01
CA ILE A 355 18.86 7.87 -6.80
C ILE A 355 19.01 7.07 -5.49
N GLY A 356 19.26 5.76 -5.55
CA GLY A 356 19.33 4.88 -4.37
C GLY A 356 20.22 5.42 -3.25
N LEU A 357 21.39 5.96 -3.61
CA LEU A 357 22.33 6.55 -2.64
C LEU A 357 21.72 7.76 -1.90
N LEU A 358 20.98 8.61 -2.59
CA LEU A 358 20.28 9.75 -1.99
C LEU A 358 19.14 9.29 -1.07
N LEU A 359 18.38 8.27 -1.49
CA LEU A 359 17.30 7.72 -0.66
C LEU A 359 17.84 7.09 0.63
N ASP A 360 18.98 6.39 0.56
CA ASP A 360 19.64 5.84 1.74
C ASP A 360 20.17 6.94 2.66
N ALA A 361 20.72 8.03 2.09
CA ALA A 361 21.15 9.19 2.85
C ALA A 361 19.99 9.82 3.65
N VAL A 362 18.84 10.04 3.01
CA VAL A 362 17.64 10.60 3.66
C VAL A 362 17.06 9.62 4.68
N LYS A 363 16.95 8.34 4.34
CA LYS A 363 16.41 7.29 5.22
C LYS A 363 17.21 7.10 6.50
N THR A 364 18.54 7.20 6.41
CA THR A 364 19.47 6.99 7.54
C THR A 364 19.93 8.29 8.19
N SER A 365 19.45 9.45 7.70
CA SER A 365 19.93 10.78 8.10
C SER A 365 21.46 10.91 8.02
N ASN A 366 22.08 10.28 7.02
CA ASN A 366 23.53 10.25 6.84
C ASN A 366 24.01 11.38 5.93
N GLU A 367 24.67 12.38 6.53
CA GLU A 367 25.16 13.56 5.83
C GLU A 367 26.31 13.24 4.86
N GLU A 368 27.16 12.26 5.14
CA GLU A 368 28.29 11.90 4.27
C GLU A 368 27.81 11.32 2.93
N LEU A 369 26.77 10.47 2.97
CA LEU A 369 26.14 9.96 1.76
C LEU A 369 25.48 11.09 0.97
N ALA A 370 24.81 12.02 1.64
CA ALA A 370 24.21 13.19 0.97
C ALA A 370 25.28 14.07 0.31
N GLN A 371 26.42 14.31 0.96
CA GLN A 371 27.55 15.05 0.37
C GLN A 371 28.19 14.30 -0.79
N THR A 372 28.22 12.96 -0.72
CA THR A 372 28.70 12.12 -1.82
C THR A 372 27.77 12.24 -3.03
N TRP A 373 26.46 12.22 -2.81
CA TRP A 373 25.48 12.48 -3.87
C TRP A 373 25.62 13.88 -4.48
N LYS A 374 25.85 14.90 -3.65
CA LYS A 374 26.06 16.28 -4.12
C LYS A 374 27.24 16.41 -5.10
N LYS A 375 28.26 15.56 -4.97
CA LYS A 375 29.44 15.53 -5.85
C LYS A 375 29.26 14.65 -7.09
N SER A 376 28.11 14.01 -7.25
CA SER A 376 27.84 13.10 -8.37
C SER A 376 27.61 13.84 -9.68
N GLU A 377 27.89 13.19 -10.81
CA GLU A 377 27.63 13.72 -12.15
C GLU A 377 26.14 13.99 -12.39
N GLN A 378 25.28 13.16 -11.79
CA GLN A 378 23.83 13.30 -11.86
C GLN A 378 23.39 14.63 -11.23
N TRP A 379 23.89 14.93 -10.03
CA TRP A 379 23.57 16.19 -9.35
C TRP A 379 24.17 17.40 -10.08
N ALA A 380 25.40 17.30 -10.58
CA ALA A 380 26.02 18.36 -11.38
C ALA A 380 25.19 18.71 -12.62
N THR A 381 24.60 17.71 -13.28
CA THR A 381 23.73 17.94 -14.44
C THR A 381 22.41 18.62 -14.05
N ILE A 382 21.85 18.31 -12.87
CA ILE A 382 20.69 19.04 -12.32
C ILE A 382 21.05 20.51 -12.07
N GLU A 383 22.18 20.79 -11.43
CA GLU A 383 22.64 22.16 -11.17
C GLU A 383 22.83 22.95 -12.48
N GLN A 384 23.37 22.29 -13.51
CA GLN A 384 23.48 22.88 -14.85
C GLN A 384 22.11 23.21 -15.45
N LEU A 385 21.14 22.30 -15.38
CA LEU A 385 19.77 22.55 -15.88
C LEU A 385 19.09 23.70 -15.12
N CYS A 386 19.19 23.72 -13.79
CA CYS A 386 18.70 24.82 -12.95
C CYS A 386 19.33 26.16 -13.35
N SER A 387 20.63 26.17 -13.66
CA SER A 387 21.36 27.38 -14.09
C SER A 387 20.90 27.89 -15.45
N THR A 388 20.57 27.00 -16.40
CA THR A 388 20.08 27.41 -17.72
C THR A 388 18.69 28.07 -17.66
N VAL A 389 17.84 27.65 -16.73
CA VAL A 389 16.46 28.14 -16.58
C VAL A 389 16.41 29.40 -15.71
N GLY A 390 17.35 29.58 -14.76
CA GLY A 390 17.42 30.77 -13.91
C GLY A 390 17.87 32.06 -14.63
N GLY A 391 18.30 31.98 -15.89
CA GLY A 391 18.81 33.12 -16.67
C GLY A 391 17.77 33.88 -17.50
N GLN A 392 16.52 33.43 -17.59
CA GLN A 392 15.47 34.15 -18.31
C GLN A 392 14.81 35.18 -17.38
N GLN A 393 15.40 36.37 -17.28
CA GLN A 393 14.66 37.56 -16.82
C GLN A 393 13.51 37.81 -17.79
N ALA A 394 12.29 37.93 -17.24
CA ALA A 394 11.12 38.39 -17.97
C ALA A 394 11.45 39.70 -18.69
N GLY A 395 11.50 39.64 -20.02
CA GLY A 395 11.79 40.76 -20.89
C GLY A 395 10.72 41.84 -20.75
N SER A 396 11.21 43.04 -20.42
CA SER A 396 10.51 44.32 -20.43
C SER A 396 9.72 44.55 -21.72
N LEU A 397 8.46 44.96 -21.57
CA LEU A 397 7.77 45.81 -22.54
C LEU A 397 7.32 47.07 -21.78
N ASP A 398 8.19 48.08 -21.87
CA ASP A 398 7.92 49.46 -21.46
C ASP A 398 6.73 50.02 -22.25
N TYR A 399 5.71 50.49 -21.54
CA TYR A 399 4.93 51.65 -21.96
C TYR A 399 4.64 52.52 -20.74
N ALA A 400 5.32 53.66 -20.67
CA ALA A 400 5.21 54.64 -19.61
C ALA A 400 3.93 55.49 -19.73
N MET A 401 3.31 55.79 -18.59
CA MET A 401 2.65 57.07 -18.31
C MET A 401 2.50 57.25 -16.79
N GLY A 402 2.70 58.48 -16.33
CA GLY A 402 3.15 58.79 -14.97
C GLY A 402 2.06 58.86 -13.89
N GLY A 403 2.52 58.80 -12.64
CA GLY A 403 1.68 58.95 -11.45
C GLY A 403 2.55 59.07 -10.19
N ALA A 404 2.24 60.06 -9.36
CA ALA A 404 3.08 60.60 -8.30
C ALA A 404 3.34 59.65 -7.10
N SER A 405 4.48 59.89 -6.46
CA SER A 405 4.97 59.24 -5.23
C SER A 405 4.11 59.55 -4.00
N VAL A 406 3.62 58.50 -3.33
CA VAL A 406 3.05 58.55 -1.97
C VAL A 406 3.86 57.57 -1.09
N PRO A 407 4.30 57.93 0.13
CA PRO A 407 5.07 57.03 0.96
C PRO A 407 4.16 55.93 1.52
N ALA A 408 4.39 54.68 1.10
CA ALA A 408 3.71 53.51 1.65
C ALA A 408 4.30 53.16 3.03
N SER A 409 3.53 53.43 4.07
CA SER A 409 3.81 52.92 5.42
C SER A 409 3.51 51.42 5.44
N SER A 410 4.56 50.60 5.51
CA SER A 410 4.49 49.14 5.57
C SER A 410 3.90 48.68 6.90
N SER A 411 2.58 48.56 6.94
CA SER A 411 1.88 47.91 8.04
C SER A 411 1.70 46.44 7.67
N ALA A 412 2.33 45.55 8.43
CA ALA A 412 2.30 44.11 8.18
C ALA A 412 0.93 43.52 8.56
N MET A 413 0.43 42.61 7.72
CA MET A 413 -0.73 41.76 8.04
C MET A 413 -0.46 41.00 9.35
N TRP A 414 -1.51 40.76 10.15
CA TRP A 414 -1.37 40.08 11.44
C TRP A 414 -2.29 38.86 11.53
N SER A 415 -1.78 37.77 12.11
CA SER A 415 -2.54 36.54 12.32
C SER A 415 -3.33 36.60 13.63
N CYS A 416 -4.64 36.33 13.58
CA CYS A 416 -5.45 36.20 14.79
C CYS A 416 -5.00 35.02 15.67
N LEU A 417 -4.74 35.26 16.95
CA LEU A 417 -4.31 34.21 17.90
C LEU A 417 -5.39 33.16 18.19
N HIS A 418 -6.67 33.47 17.95
CA HIS A 418 -7.79 32.57 18.22
C HIS A 418 -8.16 31.66 17.05
N CYS A 419 -8.22 32.22 15.83
CA CYS A 419 -8.67 31.48 14.64
C CYS A 419 -7.64 31.44 13.50
N THR A 420 -6.47 32.04 13.68
CA THR A 420 -5.34 32.07 12.74
C THR A 420 -5.60 32.77 11.40
N PHE A 421 -6.71 33.48 11.27
CA PHE A 421 -7.01 34.29 10.09
C PHE A 421 -6.02 35.45 9.96
N MET A 422 -5.50 35.69 8.75
CA MET A 422 -4.66 36.85 8.48
C MET A 422 -5.52 38.07 8.21
N ASN A 423 -5.52 39.02 9.15
CA ASN A 423 -6.25 40.26 9.00
C ASN A 423 -5.39 41.31 8.29
N GLN A 424 -6.06 42.20 7.57
CA GLN A 424 -5.43 43.35 6.93
C GLN A 424 -4.82 44.29 7.98
N PRO A 425 -3.74 45.01 7.65
CA PRO A 425 -3.15 45.98 8.56
C PRO A 425 -4.15 47.08 8.95
N GLY A 426 -4.11 47.51 10.22
CA GLY A 426 -5.00 48.55 10.76
C GLY A 426 -6.31 48.04 11.36
N THR A 427 -6.59 46.73 11.30
CA THR A 427 -7.73 46.11 11.98
C THR A 427 -7.39 45.74 13.43
N GLU A 428 -8.22 46.18 14.38
CA GLU A 428 -8.06 45.88 15.82
C GLU A 428 -8.84 44.61 16.24
N HIS A 429 -9.72 44.12 15.37
CA HIS A 429 -10.54 42.93 15.58
C HIS A 429 -10.38 42.00 14.38
N CYS A 430 -10.48 40.70 14.62
CA CYS A 430 -10.40 39.72 13.56
C CYS A 430 -11.69 39.70 12.72
N GLU A 431 -11.56 39.80 11.40
CA GLU A 431 -12.71 39.79 10.48
C GLU A 431 -13.52 38.49 10.51
N MET A 432 -12.90 37.37 10.92
CA MET A 432 -13.56 36.08 10.93
C MET A 432 -14.25 35.70 12.24
N CYS A 433 -13.68 36.07 13.37
CA CYS A 433 -14.23 35.70 14.69
C CYS A 433 -14.66 36.91 15.54
N SER A 434 -14.46 38.13 15.02
CA SER A 434 -14.76 39.40 15.69
C SER A 434 -14.06 39.61 17.04
N LEU A 435 -13.05 38.79 17.36
CA LEU A 435 -12.28 38.89 18.59
C LEU A 435 -11.13 39.91 18.43
N PRO A 436 -10.76 40.63 19.51
CA PRO A 436 -9.73 41.66 19.46
C PRO A 436 -8.33 41.09 19.17
N ARG A 437 -7.41 41.97 18.76
CA ARG A 437 -6.00 41.71 18.47
C ARG A 437 -5.12 41.44 19.72
N SER A 438 -5.72 40.95 20.81
CA SER A 438 -5.02 40.65 22.08
C SER A 438 -4.17 39.40 22.00
#